data_AF-A0A8J3AYX8-F1
#
_entry.id   AF-A0A8J3AYX8-F1
#
_cell.length_a   1.000
_cell.length_b   1.000
_cell.length_c   1.000
_cell.angle_alpha   90.00
_cell.angle_beta   90.00
_cell.angle_gamma   90.00
#
_symmetry.space_group_name_H-M   'P 1'
#
loop_
_entity.id
_entity.type
_entity.pdbx_description
1 polymer ?
#
loop_
_entity_poly.entity_id
_entity_poly.type
_entity_poly.pdbx_seq_one_letter_code
_entity_poly.pdbx_strand_id
1 'polypeptide(L)'
;MTITPGMPVPPDLAAGPAACGGPADVTDGHASAAALDHAVAVLDELGTALEETSEWLGEPLATYVSGAATQRELRGWIESGPEVAASKEALARLQTAVEVVDIFAAVGEPTVARAWLREVSPTTLGRSPAQLLRHARHERLLHRIRDAAARHAEDTHPRD
;
A
#
# COMPACT_ATOMS: atom_id res chain seq x y z
N MET A 1 26.43 12.97 -51.99
CA MET A 1 25.15 12.99 -52.71
C MET A 1 25.34 12.18 -53.98
N THR A 2 24.78 10.98 -54.04
CA THR A 2 24.89 10.10 -55.21
C THR A 2 23.52 9.48 -55.46
N ILE A 3 22.91 9.84 -56.58
CA ILE A 3 21.58 9.42 -57.02
C ILE A 3 21.80 8.33 -58.07
N THR A 4 21.18 7.15 -57.86
CA THR A 4 21.12 6.06 -58.85
C THR A 4 19.68 5.88 -59.29
N PRO A 5 19.36 5.89 -60.61
CA PRO A 5 18.00 5.69 -61.12
C PRO A 5 17.76 4.27 -61.63
N GLY A 6 16.51 3.79 -61.46
CA GLY A 6 15.80 3.09 -62.54
C GLY A 6 15.54 1.58 -62.43
N MET A 7 14.23 1.26 -62.33
CA MET A 7 13.49 0.10 -62.90
C MET A 7 13.48 -1.25 -62.14
N PRO A 8 12.49 -2.14 -62.39
CA PRO A 8 11.03 -1.93 -62.54
C PRO A 8 10.21 -2.89 -61.64
N VAL A 9 8.91 -2.58 -61.49
CA VAL A 9 7.88 -3.41 -60.82
C VAL A 9 7.45 -4.63 -61.66
N PRO A 10 7.10 -5.75 -61.00
CA PRO A 10 6.05 -6.66 -61.50
C PRO A 10 4.82 -6.72 -60.56
N PRO A 11 3.66 -7.21 -61.06
CA PRO A 11 2.33 -6.89 -60.55
C PRO A 11 1.74 -7.93 -59.59
N ASP A 12 0.79 -7.45 -58.80
CA ASP A 12 -0.46 -8.10 -58.37
C ASP A 12 -0.41 -9.59 -57.92
N LEU A 13 -0.48 -9.79 -56.60
CA LEU A 13 -1.10 -10.97 -56.02
C LEU A 13 -2.12 -10.54 -54.97
N ALA A 14 -3.37 -10.56 -55.40
CA ALA A 14 -4.58 -10.52 -54.60
C ALA A 14 -4.52 -11.38 -53.33
N ALA A 15 -4.87 -10.78 -52.19
CA ALA A 15 -5.47 -11.44 -51.03
C ALA A 15 -6.25 -10.37 -50.24
N GLY A 16 -7.57 -10.54 -50.15
CA GLY A 16 -8.52 -9.47 -49.82
C GLY A 16 -8.57 -9.04 -48.36
N PRO A 17 -9.26 -7.92 -48.06
CA PRO A 17 -9.61 -7.59 -46.70
C PRO A 17 -10.86 -8.39 -46.31
N ALA A 18 -10.67 -9.56 -45.71
CA ALA A 18 -11.65 -10.09 -44.78
C ALA A 18 -11.63 -9.18 -43.54
N ALA A 19 -12.37 -8.07 -43.61
CA ALA A 19 -12.72 -7.29 -42.45
C ALA A 19 -13.68 -8.14 -41.60
N CYS A 20 -13.12 -9.03 -40.78
CA CYS A 20 -13.82 -9.56 -39.62
C CYS A 20 -14.03 -8.39 -38.65
N GLY A 21 -15.16 -7.71 -38.79
CA GLY A 21 -15.74 -6.93 -37.69
C GLY A 21 -16.10 -7.89 -36.57
N GLY A 22 -15.16 -8.15 -35.67
CA GLY A 22 -15.47 -8.71 -34.37
C GLY A 22 -16.28 -7.68 -33.59
N PRO A 23 -17.37 -8.07 -32.91
CA PRO A 23 -18.09 -7.15 -32.04
C PRO A 23 -17.11 -6.64 -30.99
N ALA A 24 -17.00 -5.32 -30.90
CA ALA A 24 -16.36 -4.64 -29.79
C ALA A 24 -16.91 -5.26 -28.50
N ASP A 25 -15.99 -5.86 -27.75
CA ASP A 25 -16.24 -6.46 -26.46
C ASP A 25 -16.75 -5.36 -25.51
N VAL A 26 -18.02 -5.44 -25.12
CA VAL A 26 -18.72 -4.49 -24.22
C VAL A 26 -18.46 -4.86 -22.74
N THR A 27 -17.45 -5.67 -22.41
CA THR A 27 -17.28 -6.15 -21.02
C THR A 27 -16.57 -5.19 -20.06
N ASP A 28 -16.10 -4.03 -20.53
CA ASP A 28 -15.35 -3.05 -19.71
C ASP A 28 -16.16 -2.47 -18.53
N GLY A 29 -17.51 -2.44 -18.64
CA GLY A 29 -18.39 -1.85 -17.62
C GLY A 29 -18.45 -2.61 -16.29
N HIS A 30 -18.38 -3.94 -16.29
CA HIS A 30 -18.43 -4.74 -15.05
C HIS A 30 -17.07 -4.76 -14.33
N ALA A 31 -15.98 -4.79 -15.10
CA ALA A 31 -14.63 -4.70 -14.54
C ALA A 31 -14.39 -3.32 -13.91
N SER A 32 -14.90 -2.25 -14.54
CA SER A 32 -14.83 -0.88 -14.01
C SER A 32 -15.68 -0.71 -12.74
N ALA A 33 -16.90 -1.26 -12.71
CA ALA A 33 -17.75 -1.22 -11.50
C ALA A 33 -17.10 -1.98 -10.33
N ALA A 34 -16.63 -3.21 -10.55
CA ALA A 34 -15.95 -3.99 -9.51
C ALA A 34 -14.65 -3.32 -9.01
N ALA A 35 -13.92 -2.63 -9.90
CA ALA A 35 -12.74 -1.87 -9.51
C ALA A 35 -13.10 -0.65 -8.65
N LEU A 36 -14.23 0.02 -8.93
CA LEU A 36 -14.76 1.12 -8.12
C LEU A 36 -15.26 0.62 -6.76
N ASP A 37 -16.01 -0.47 -6.71
CA ASP A 37 -16.45 -1.11 -5.46
C ASP A 37 -15.25 -1.51 -4.59
N HIS A 38 -14.23 -2.13 -5.20
CA HIS A 38 -12.99 -2.48 -4.50
C HIS A 38 -12.26 -1.24 -3.99
N ALA A 39 -12.22 -0.16 -4.79
CA ALA A 39 -11.58 1.08 -4.37
C ALA A 39 -12.32 1.70 -3.17
N VAL A 40 -13.66 1.75 -3.20
CA VAL A 40 -14.47 2.26 -2.09
C VAL A 40 -14.23 1.45 -0.82
N ALA A 41 -14.21 0.11 -0.90
CA ALA A 41 -13.91 -0.74 0.24
C ALA A 41 -12.52 -0.45 0.85
N VAL A 42 -11.49 -0.31 0.01
CA VAL A 42 -10.14 0.04 0.47
C VAL A 42 -10.10 1.40 1.19
N LEU A 43 -10.89 2.38 0.76
CA LEU A 43 -10.92 3.70 1.38
C LEU A 43 -11.67 3.70 2.72
N ASP A 44 -12.72 2.90 2.83
CA ASP A 44 -13.46 2.69 4.09
C ASP A 44 -12.58 2.02 5.15
N GLU A 45 -11.87 0.95 4.76
CA GLU A 45 -10.89 0.28 5.62
C GLU A 45 -9.75 1.22 6.02
N LEU A 46 -9.29 2.08 5.10
CA LEU A 46 -8.24 3.06 5.37
C LEU A 46 -8.68 4.08 6.43
N GLY A 47 -9.94 4.55 6.34
CA GLY A 47 -10.53 5.45 7.33
C GLY A 47 -10.55 4.81 8.71
N THR A 48 -11.06 3.57 8.80
CA THR A 48 -11.12 2.82 10.06
C THR A 48 -9.73 2.61 10.67
N ALA A 49 -8.77 2.13 9.88
CA ALA A 49 -7.40 1.91 10.35
C ALA A 49 -6.72 3.22 10.79
N LEU A 50 -7.03 4.35 10.15
CA LEU A 50 -6.53 5.66 10.56
C LEU A 50 -7.09 6.08 11.91
N GLU A 51 -8.39 5.90 12.15
CA GLU A 51 -9.03 6.24 13.42
C GLU A 51 -8.43 5.44 14.57
N GLU A 52 -8.35 4.12 14.43
CA GLU A 52 -7.76 3.22 15.43
C GLU A 52 -6.30 3.57 15.71
N THR A 53 -5.49 3.73 14.64
CA THR A 53 -4.08 4.10 14.80
C THR A 53 -3.93 5.45 15.49
N SER A 54 -4.80 6.41 15.19
CA SER A 54 -4.76 7.75 15.79
C SER A 54 -5.15 7.74 17.26
N GLU A 55 -6.12 6.89 17.64
CA GLU A 55 -6.52 6.70 19.04
C GLU A 55 -5.35 6.17 19.88
N TRP A 56 -4.68 5.12 19.42
CA TRP A 56 -3.63 4.46 20.19
C TRP A 56 -2.26 5.15 20.12
N LEU A 57 -1.86 5.60 18.94
CA LEU A 57 -0.50 6.12 18.69
C LEU A 57 -0.43 7.65 18.64
N GLY A 58 -1.59 8.28 18.48
CA GLY A 58 -1.72 9.70 18.20
C GLY A 58 -1.63 10.01 16.71
N GLU A 59 -2.44 11.00 16.30
CA GLU A 59 -2.56 11.51 14.93
C GLU A 59 -1.22 11.77 14.20
N PRO A 60 -0.17 12.33 14.85
CA PRO A 60 1.11 12.56 14.18
C PRO A 60 1.84 11.28 13.79
N LEU A 61 1.74 10.23 14.61
CA LEU A 61 2.42 8.96 14.32
C LEU A 61 1.64 8.19 13.25
N ALA A 62 0.30 8.19 13.32
CA ALA A 62 -0.56 7.62 12.29
C ALA A 62 -0.31 8.24 10.90
N THR A 63 -0.20 9.58 10.85
CA THR A 63 0.13 10.31 9.60
C THR A 63 1.52 9.94 9.09
N TYR A 64 2.50 9.81 10.00
CA TYR A 64 3.86 9.47 9.61
C TYR A 64 3.96 8.05 9.04
N VAL A 65 3.32 7.06 9.66
CA VAL A 65 3.40 5.65 9.24
C VAL A 65 2.59 5.37 7.98
N SER A 66 1.49 6.09 7.72
CA SER A 66 0.75 5.95 6.46
C SER A 66 1.60 6.37 5.25
N GLY A 67 2.58 7.25 5.48
CA GLY A 67 3.47 7.79 4.45
C GLY A 67 2.97 9.07 3.81
N ALA A 68 1.82 9.59 4.25
CA ALA A 68 1.34 10.90 3.85
C ALA A 68 2.30 12.00 4.34
N ALA A 69 2.47 13.06 3.55
CA ALA A 69 3.25 14.22 3.96
C ALA A 69 2.50 15.06 5.00
N THR A 70 1.16 15.08 4.93
CA THR A 70 0.31 15.84 5.86
C THR A 70 -0.96 15.07 6.24
N GLN A 71 -1.56 15.41 7.39
CA GLN A 71 -2.88 14.91 7.78
C GLN A 71 -3.97 15.27 6.75
N ARG A 72 -3.83 16.42 6.09
CA ARG A 72 -4.78 16.87 5.06
C ARG A 72 -4.70 16.00 3.81
N GLU A 73 -3.49 15.61 3.41
CA GLU A 73 -3.28 14.67 2.32
C GLU A 73 -3.90 13.31 2.64
N LEU A 74 -3.65 12.80 3.85
CA LEU A 74 -4.23 11.53 4.31
C LEU A 74 -5.76 11.56 4.38
N ARG A 75 -6.37 12.66 4.84
CA ARG A 75 -7.83 12.82 4.79
C ARG A 75 -8.35 12.96 3.36
N GLY A 76 -7.61 13.67 2.51
CA GLY A 76 -7.92 13.77 1.08
C GLY A 76 -7.90 12.41 0.39
N TRP A 77 -7.11 11.45 0.88
CA TRP A 77 -7.13 10.07 0.40
C TRP A 77 -8.49 9.40 0.68
N ILE A 78 -9.08 9.62 1.84
CA ILE A 78 -10.38 9.03 2.18
C ILE A 78 -11.51 9.74 1.41
N GLU A 79 -11.43 11.06 1.28
CA GLU A 79 -12.50 11.88 0.70
C GLU A 79 -12.54 11.91 -0.83
N SER A 80 -11.38 11.86 -1.49
CA SER A 80 -11.26 12.19 -2.92
C SER A 80 -10.85 11.03 -3.83
N GLY A 81 -10.62 9.82 -3.29
CA GLY A 81 -10.26 8.66 -4.11
C GLY A 81 -8.87 8.77 -4.75
N PRO A 82 -7.77 8.75 -3.97
CA PRO A 82 -6.40 8.84 -4.45
C PRO A 82 -6.07 7.61 -5.31
N GLU A 83 -4.85 7.59 -5.86
CA GLU A 83 -4.33 6.37 -6.47
C GLU A 83 -4.54 5.18 -5.54
N VAL A 84 -5.43 4.26 -5.94
CA VAL A 84 -5.86 3.11 -5.13
C VAL A 84 -4.66 2.29 -4.63
N ALA A 85 -3.55 2.28 -5.39
CA ALA A 85 -2.30 1.67 -4.98
C ALA A 85 -1.66 2.35 -3.75
N ALA A 86 -1.63 3.69 -3.70
CA ALA A 86 -1.16 4.44 -2.54
C ALA A 86 -2.04 4.19 -1.31
N SER A 87 -3.37 4.12 -1.48
CA SER A 87 -4.30 3.77 -0.40
C SER A 87 -4.08 2.35 0.12
N LYS A 88 -3.86 1.36 -0.75
CA LYS A 88 -3.59 -0.03 -0.33
C LYS A 88 -2.32 -0.14 0.50
N GLU A 89 -1.25 0.53 0.09
CA GLU A 89 -0.02 0.53 0.87
C GLU A 89 -0.18 1.28 2.20
N ALA A 90 -0.87 2.42 2.19
CA ALA A 90 -1.16 3.18 3.40
C ALA A 90 -2.01 2.37 4.39
N LEU A 91 -3.03 1.70 3.88
CA LEU A 91 -3.90 0.79 4.64
C LEU A 91 -3.08 -0.32 5.28
N ALA A 92 -2.25 -1.02 4.50
CA ALA A 92 -1.43 -2.11 5.01
C ALA A 92 -0.45 -1.64 6.11
N ARG A 93 0.14 -0.44 5.97
CA ARG A 93 1.01 0.15 7.00
C ARG A 93 0.24 0.49 8.28
N LEU A 94 -0.95 1.08 8.15
CA LEU A 94 -1.81 1.44 9.29
C LEU A 94 -2.33 0.20 10.01
N GLN A 95 -2.85 -0.80 9.28
CA GLN A 95 -3.25 -2.10 9.83
C GLN A 95 -2.09 -2.77 10.57
N THR A 96 -0.89 -2.76 10.00
CA THR A 96 0.29 -3.31 10.70
C THR A 96 0.61 -2.52 11.99
N ALA A 97 0.38 -1.20 12.00
CA ALA A 97 0.56 -0.40 13.21
C ALA A 97 -0.47 -0.75 14.30
N VAL A 98 -1.73 -0.99 13.93
CA VAL A 98 -2.79 -1.47 14.84
C VAL A 98 -2.42 -2.85 15.40
N GLU A 99 -2.03 -3.80 14.56
CA GLU A 99 -1.63 -5.14 15.02
C GLU A 99 -0.42 -5.11 15.96
N VAL A 100 0.53 -4.19 15.75
CA VAL A 100 1.63 -3.99 16.70
C VAL A 100 1.07 -3.53 18.05
N VAL A 101 0.13 -2.59 18.08
CA VAL A 101 -0.53 -2.19 19.33
C VAL A 101 -1.23 -3.38 19.98
N ASP A 102 -1.95 -4.20 19.21
CA ASP A 102 -2.65 -5.38 19.73
C ASP A 102 -1.70 -6.40 20.36
N ILE A 103 -0.52 -6.61 19.77
CA ILE A 103 0.51 -7.49 20.34
C ILE A 103 0.92 -7.01 21.73
N PHE A 104 1.15 -5.70 21.89
CA PHE A 104 1.51 -5.12 23.19
C PHE A 104 0.31 -5.08 24.16
N ALA A 105 -0.90 -4.85 23.64
CA ALA A 105 -2.13 -4.91 24.44
C ALA A 105 -2.38 -6.31 25.00
N ALA A 106 -2.07 -7.36 24.23
CA ALA A 106 -2.21 -8.76 24.66
C ALA A 106 -1.31 -9.14 25.84
N VAL A 107 -0.19 -8.44 26.03
CA VAL A 107 0.69 -8.58 27.21
C VAL A 107 0.42 -7.52 28.29
N GLY A 108 -0.61 -6.69 28.12
CA GLY A 108 -1.06 -5.70 29.11
C GLY A 108 -0.39 -4.33 29.02
N GLU A 109 0.39 -4.04 27.98
CA GLU A 109 1.25 -2.85 27.88
C GLU A 109 1.01 -2.05 26.58
N PRO A 110 -0.23 -1.65 26.24
CA PRO A 110 -0.52 -0.96 24.98
C PRO A 110 0.23 0.38 24.84
N THR A 111 0.60 1.02 25.95
CA THR A 111 1.36 2.28 25.97
C THR A 111 2.82 2.10 25.53
N VAL A 112 3.39 0.91 25.71
CA VAL A 112 4.77 0.57 25.30
C VAL A 112 4.89 0.48 23.79
N ALA A 113 3.83 0.08 23.09
CA ALA A 113 3.80 0.01 21.62
C ALA A 113 4.25 1.34 20.98
N ARG A 114 3.78 2.47 21.52
CA ARG A 114 4.13 3.79 21.02
C ARG A 114 5.60 4.13 21.25
N ALA A 115 6.15 3.74 22.39
CA ALA A 115 7.56 3.95 22.71
C ALA A 115 8.44 3.09 21.78
N TRP A 116 8.11 1.80 21.64
CA TRP A 116 8.81 0.85 20.78
C TRP A 116 8.83 1.30 19.32
N LEU A 117 7.68 1.78 18.79
CA LEU A 117 7.61 2.29 17.41
C LEU A 117 8.55 3.49 17.16
N ARG A 118 8.87 4.27 18.19
CA ARG A 118 9.76 5.43 18.12
C ARG A 118 11.21 5.10 18.47
N GLU A 119 11.44 3.97 19.12
CA GLU A 119 12.75 3.55 19.57
C GLU A 119 13.64 3.24 18.37
N VAL A 120 14.86 3.79 18.39
CA VAL A 120 15.88 3.47 17.40
C VAL A 120 16.75 2.37 17.98
N SER A 121 16.57 1.16 17.47
CA SER A 121 17.39 0.02 17.89
C SER A 121 18.60 -0.16 16.98
N PRO A 122 19.78 -0.53 17.51
CA PRO A 122 20.91 -0.93 16.67
C PRO A 122 20.62 -2.18 15.83
N THR A 123 19.69 -3.03 16.26
CA THR A 123 19.29 -4.26 15.53
C THR A 123 18.43 -3.98 14.30
N THR A 124 17.80 -2.81 14.22
CA THR A 124 16.96 -2.37 13.09
C THR A 124 17.75 -1.52 12.09
N LEU A 125 19.07 -1.71 11.99
CA LEU A 125 19.97 -0.92 11.14
C LEU A 125 19.93 0.59 11.45
N GLY A 126 19.67 0.95 12.70
CA GLY A 126 19.60 2.34 13.15
C GLY A 126 18.33 3.08 12.71
N ARG A 127 17.25 2.37 12.37
CA ARG A 127 15.94 2.95 12.05
C ARG A 127 14.91 2.58 13.09
N SER A 128 13.97 3.47 13.38
CA SER A 128 12.84 3.10 14.23
C SER A 128 11.84 2.21 13.47
N PRO A 129 11.07 1.35 14.16
CA PRO A 129 10.01 0.57 13.52
C PRO A 129 8.99 1.45 12.78
N ALA A 130 8.65 2.63 13.29
CA ALA A 130 7.79 3.58 12.57
C ALA A 130 8.42 4.03 11.24
N GLN A 131 9.74 4.24 11.20
CA GLN A 131 10.44 4.58 9.96
C GLN A 131 10.45 3.39 8.99
N LEU A 132 10.57 2.17 9.48
CA LEU A 132 10.46 0.96 8.65
C LEU A 132 9.05 0.80 8.08
N LEU A 133 8.01 1.03 8.88
CA LEU A 133 6.61 1.03 8.44
C LEU A 133 6.38 2.06 7.34
N ARG A 134 6.81 3.31 7.55
CA ARG A 134 6.67 4.40 6.57
C ARG A 134 7.23 4.04 5.19
N HIS A 135 8.33 3.29 5.15
CA HIS A 135 8.99 2.91 3.90
C HIS A 135 8.64 1.50 3.41
N ALA A 136 7.74 0.79 4.09
CA ALA A 136 7.31 -0.53 3.68
C ALA A 136 6.48 -0.46 2.40
N ARG A 137 6.99 -1.09 1.34
CA ARG A 137 6.29 -1.27 0.05
C ARG A 137 5.87 -2.73 -0.16
N HIS A 138 6.30 -3.64 0.71
CA HIS A 138 6.12 -5.07 0.55
C HIS A 138 5.73 -5.72 1.88
N GLU A 139 4.79 -6.66 1.79
CA GLU A 139 4.23 -7.41 2.92
C GLU A 139 5.30 -8.10 3.77
N ARG A 140 6.39 -8.61 3.14
CA ARG A 140 7.51 -9.23 3.86
C ARG A 140 8.14 -8.32 4.91
N LEU A 141 8.19 -7.00 4.67
CA LEU A 141 8.74 -6.07 5.66
C LEU A 141 7.74 -5.82 6.79
N LEU A 142 6.45 -5.69 6.48
CA LEU A 142 5.37 -5.55 7.46
C LEU A 142 5.34 -6.76 8.41
N HIS A 143 5.39 -7.97 7.85
CA HIS A 143 5.47 -9.21 8.62
C HIS A 143 6.67 -9.24 9.57
N ARG A 144 7.87 -8.86 9.09
CA ARG A 144 9.07 -8.79 9.94
C ARG A 144 8.95 -7.78 11.08
N ILE A 145 8.25 -6.66 10.86
CA ILE A 145 8.01 -5.65 11.90
C ILE A 145 7.07 -6.24 12.97
N ARG A 146 6.00 -6.92 12.55
CA ARG A 146 5.08 -7.63 13.45
C ARG A 146 5.80 -8.69 14.29
N ASP A 147 6.62 -9.52 13.65
CA ASP A 147 7.42 -10.54 14.34
C ASP A 147 8.42 -9.93 15.34
N ALA A 148 8.98 -8.76 15.01
CA ALA A 148 9.88 -8.05 15.91
C ALA A 148 9.16 -7.47 17.12
N ALA A 149 7.92 -6.97 16.94
CA ALA A 149 7.09 -6.52 18.04
C ALA A 149 6.73 -7.70 18.98
N ALA A 150 6.33 -8.84 18.42
CA ALA A 150 6.01 -10.04 19.20
C ALA A 150 7.20 -10.52 20.05
N ARG A 151 8.38 -10.64 19.45
CA ARG A 151 9.60 -10.99 20.20
C ARG A 151 9.93 -9.98 21.28
N HIS A 152 9.80 -8.68 20.99
CA HIS A 152 10.09 -7.66 21.99
C HIS A 152 9.11 -7.75 23.16
N ALA A 153 7.81 -7.90 22.90
CA ALA A 153 6.80 -8.07 23.93
C ALA A 153 7.08 -9.30 24.82
N GLU A 154 7.49 -10.42 24.22
CA GLU A 154 7.92 -11.63 24.94
C GLU A 154 9.20 -11.41 25.76
N ASP A 155 10.21 -10.75 25.20
CA ASP A 155 11.48 -10.46 25.91
C ASP A 155 11.26 -9.52 27.11
N THR A 156 10.29 -8.61 27.02
CA THR A 156 9.94 -7.72 28.15
C THR A 156 9.06 -8.42 29.19
N HIS A 157 8.34 -9.48 28.81
CA HIS A 157 7.43 -10.25 29.66
C HIS A 157 7.67 -11.76 29.48
N PRO A 158 8.78 -12.30 30.00
CA PRO A 158 9.01 -13.74 29.95
C PRO A 158 7.85 -14.45 30.64
N ARG A 159 7.23 -15.41 29.95
CA ARG A 159 6.16 -16.23 30.54
C ARG A 159 6.77 -17.06 31.67
N ASP A 160 6.41 -16.72 32.91
CA ASP A 160 6.64 -17.55 34.10
C ASP A 160 5.85 -18.88 34.03
#